data_AF-A0A6H1ZK61-F1
#
_entry.id   AF-A0A6H1ZK61-F1
#
_cell.length_a   1.000
_cell.length_b   1.000
_cell.length_c   1.000
_cell.angle_alpha   90.00
_cell.angle_beta   90.00
_cell.angle_gamma   90.00
#
_symmetry.space_group_name_H-M   'P 1'
#
loop_
_entity.id
_entity.type
_entity.pdbx_description
1 polymer ?
#
loop_
_entity_poly.entity_id
_entity_poly.type
_entity_poly.pdbx_seq_one_letter_code
_entity_poly.pdbx_strand_id
1 'polypeptide(L)'
;MDWGDLKNIVGTAAPVLGTLLGGPAGTAVGALISSVIGVENRPDAVVKALEADPSLLLKLKEAEIQQQTELSKLMIESETSKIVQINDTIRAELAIGDKFKSYWRPLFGYVMALTWGAVMLSATYQILFVPALAAATINALGQLTGLWSVGLAVLGINVWKRSDDKTVALGIKQESILPAIAARIRGTG
;
A
#
# COMPACT_ATOMS: atom_id res chain seq x y z
N MET A 1 5.87 2.35 33.75
CA MET A 1 5.52 3.14 32.55
C MET A 1 6.32 2.61 31.37
N ASP A 2 5.88 2.84 30.13
CA ASP A 2 6.62 2.43 28.93
C ASP A 2 7.37 3.64 28.33
N TRP A 3 8.45 3.39 27.58
CA TRP A 3 9.20 4.44 26.87
C TRP A 3 8.32 5.22 25.89
N GLY A 4 7.25 4.60 25.39
CA GLY A 4 6.24 5.26 24.54
C GLY A 4 5.48 6.39 25.24
N ASP A 5 5.35 6.37 26.56
CA ASP A 5 4.64 7.41 27.33
C ASP A 5 5.48 8.70 27.45
N LEU A 6 6.82 8.56 27.42
CA LEU A 6 7.78 9.66 27.48
C LEU A 6 7.87 10.48 26.18
N LYS A 7 7.40 9.92 25.05
CA LYS A 7 7.57 10.53 23.72
C LYS A 7 6.96 11.93 23.62
N ASN A 8 5.85 12.18 24.31
CA ASN A 8 5.13 13.46 24.22
C ASN A 8 5.86 14.55 25.03
N ILE A 9 6.44 14.17 26.18
CA ILE A 9 7.20 15.07 27.05
C ILE A 9 8.52 15.43 26.37
N VAL A 10 9.28 14.43 25.93
CA VAL A 10 10.56 14.62 25.24
C VAL A 10 10.35 15.29 23.88
N GLY A 11 9.33 14.87 23.12
CA GLY A 11 9.03 15.40 21.78
C GLY A 11 8.62 16.87 21.74
N THR A 12 8.22 17.45 22.88
CA THR A 12 7.94 18.89 22.97
C THR A 12 9.22 19.73 22.91
N ALA A 13 10.35 19.21 23.43
CA ALA A 13 11.63 19.91 23.47
C ALA A 13 12.63 19.41 22.41
N ALA A 14 12.61 18.10 22.13
CA ALA A 14 13.50 17.39 21.21
C ALA A 14 12.68 16.45 20.29
N PRO A 15 12.16 16.96 19.14
CA PRO A 15 11.22 16.22 18.29
C PRO A 15 11.78 14.93 17.65
N VAL A 16 13.05 14.90 17.28
CA VAL A 16 13.71 13.73 16.66
C VAL A 16 13.91 12.65 17.71
N LEU A 17 14.38 13.02 18.90
CA LEU A 17 14.49 12.09 20.02
C LEU A 17 13.13 11.54 20.43
N GLY A 18 12.09 12.38 20.50
CA GLY A 18 10.71 11.92 20.77
C GLY A 18 10.17 10.95 19.72
N THR A 19 10.45 11.20 18.44
CA THR A 19 10.04 10.33 17.33
C THR A 19 10.74 8.96 17.39
N LEU A 20 12.05 8.97 17.65
CA LEU A 20 12.85 7.75 17.77
C LEU A 20 12.49 6.97 19.05
N LEU A 21 12.17 7.67 20.15
CA LEU A 21 11.72 7.09 21.42
C LEU A 21 10.38 6.35 21.28
N GLY A 22 9.45 6.90 20.48
CA GLY A 22 8.19 6.25 20.15
C GLY A 22 8.28 5.21 19.03
N GLY A 23 9.48 5.01 18.46
CA GLY A 23 9.73 4.10 17.35
C GLY A 23 10.27 2.73 17.78
N PRO A 24 10.61 1.86 16.81
CA PRO A 24 11.18 0.53 17.09
C PRO A 24 12.50 0.58 17.87
N ALA A 25 13.22 1.70 17.78
CA ALA A 25 14.46 1.96 18.51
C ALA A 25 14.23 2.60 19.90
N GLY A 26 12.99 2.63 20.40
CA GLY A 26 12.61 3.37 21.59
C GLY A 26 13.40 3.00 22.85
N THR A 27 13.73 1.73 23.04
CA THR A 27 14.55 1.26 24.17
C THR A 27 15.99 1.76 24.10
N ALA A 28 16.59 1.79 22.90
CA ALA A 28 17.95 2.28 22.69
C ALA A 28 18.03 3.81 22.88
N VAL A 29 17.02 4.54 22.40
CA VAL A 29 16.91 5.99 22.54
C VAL A 29 16.63 6.37 24.00
N GLY A 30 15.82 5.57 24.70
CA GLY A 30 15.60 5.72 26.14
C GLY A 30 16.89 5.59 26.96
N ALA A 31 17.76 4.66 26.59
CA ALA A 31 19.09 4.51 27.19
C ALA A 31 19.96 5.75 26.94
N LEU A 32 20.00 6.27 25.71
CA LEU A 32 20.70 7.52 25.37
C LEU A 32 20.20 8.70 26.20
N ILE A 33 18.88 8.89 26.28
CA ILE A 33 18.26 9.96 27.08
C ILE A 33 18.67 9.84 28.56
N SER A 34 18.57 8.63 29.13
CA SER A 34 18.96 8.39 30.53
C SER A 34 20.44 8.69 30.79
N SER A 35 21.32 8.41 29.82
CA SER A 35 22.75 8.71 29.91
C SER A 35 23.06 10.21 29.83
N VAL A 36 22.33 10.96 29.00
CA VAL A 36 22.51 12.41 28.82
C VAL A 36 22.07 13.19 30.08
N ILE A 37 20.98 12.75 30.71
CA ILE A 37 20.47 13.40 31.94
C ILE A 37 21.06 12.81 33.22
N GLY A 38 21.81 11.70 33.14
CA GLY A 38 22.54 11.10 34.25
C GLY A 38 21.67 10.33 35.25
N VAL A 39 20.61 9.69 34.79
CA VAL A 39 19.68 8.91 35.64
C VAL A 39 19.70 7.44 35.29
N GLU A 40 19.10 6.63 36.15
CA GLU A 40 18.95 5.20 35.91
C GLU A 40 18.18 4.95 34.60
N ASN A 41 18.61 3.97 33.81
CA ASN A 41 18.03 3.62 32.52
C ASN A 41 16.66 2.92 32.68
N ARG A 42 15.68 3.67 33.17
CA ARG A 42 14.31 3.25 33.42
C ARG A 42 13.34 4.36 33.05
N PRO A 43 12.22 4.05 32.36
CA PRO A 43 11.21 5.04 32.00
C PRO A 43 10.75 5.89 33.20
N ASP A 44 10.43 5.25 34.33
CA ASP A 44 9.91 5.94 35.51
C ASP A 44 10.93 6.90 36.15
N ALA A 45 12.24 6.59 36.07
CA ALA A 45 13.30 7.42 36.64
C ALA A 45 13.55 8.67 35.77
N VAL A 46 13.49 8.51 34.45
CA VAL A 46 13.58 9.61 33.48
C VAL A 46 12.40 10.57 33.63
N VAL A 47 11.17 10.07 33.77
CA VAL A 47 9.99 10.91 34.00
C VAL A 47 10.14 11.74 35.28
N LYS A 48 10.48 11.10 36.41
CA LYS A 48 10.65 11.80 37.69
C LYS A 48 11.72 12.89 37.63
N ALA A 49 12.81 12.64 36.92
CA ALA A 49 13.87 13.63 36.75
C ALA A 49 13.41 14.81 35.87
N LEU A 50 12.70 14.54 34.78
CA LEU A 50 12.15 15.57 33.90
C LEU A 50 11.05 16.40 34.57
N GLU A 51 10.25 15.80 35.45
CA GLU A 51 9.25 16.51 36.27
C GLU A 51 9.91 17.36 37.37
N ALA A 52 10.96 16.85 38.01
CA ALA A 52 11.68 17.57 39.06
C ALA A 52 12.52 18.74 38.52
N ASP A 53 13.07 18.61 37.32
CA ASP A 53 13.90 19.64 36.70
C ASP A 53 13.61 19.79 35.19
N PRO A 54 12.71 20.73 34.83
CA PRO A 54 12.42 21.06 33.43
C PRO A 54 13.64 21.56 32.63
N SER A 55 14.74 21.97 33.29
CA SER A 55 15.97 22.39 32.59
C SER A 55 16.68 21.22 31.89
N LEU A 56 16.42 19.98 32.31
CA LEU A 56 16.93 18.78 31.65
C LEU A 56 16.40 18.63 30.21
N LEU A 57 15.23 19.18 29.91
CA LEU A 57 14.70 19.22 28.54
C LEU A 57 15.55 20.08 27.61
N LEU A 58 16.19 21.15 28.13
CA LEU A 58 17.11 21.98 27.35
C LEU A 58 18.39 21.22 27.03
N LYS A 59 18.92 20.44 27.97
CA LYS A 59 20.08 19.56 27.73
C LYS A 59 19.77 18.49 26.67
N LEU A 60 18.57 17.92 26.69
CA LEU A 60 18.13 16.97 25.66
C LEU A 60 18.02 17.63 24.28
N LYS A 61 17.53 18.86 24.21
CA LYS A 61 17.49 19.64 22.97
C LYS A 61 18.90 19.97 22.46
N GLU A 62 19.82 20.34 23.34
CA GLU A 62 21.22 20.57 22.98
C GLU A 62 21.88 19.29 22.46
N ALA A 63 21.65 18.14 23.11
CA ALA A 63 22.13 16.85 22.65
C ALA A 63 21.55 16.46 21.28
N GLU A 64 20.26 16.71 21.05
CA GLU A 64 19.62 16.50 19.74
C GLU A 64 20.25 17.36 18.64
N ILE A 65 20.51 18.64 18.92
CA ILE A 65 21.15 19.55 17.96
C ILE A 65 22.59 19.08 17.68
N GLN A 66 23.34 18.68 18.70
CA GLN A 66 24.72 18.22 18.56
C GLN A 66 24.83 16.93 17.75
N GLN A 67 23.85 16.04 17.86
CA GLN A 67 23.82 14.75 17.17
C GLN A 67 22.79 14.68 16.03
N GLN A 68 22.32 15.82 15.52
CA GLN A 68 21.22 15.88 14.56
C GLN A 68 21.46 14.99 13.32
N THR A 69 22.69 14.97 12.80
CA THR A 69 23.05 14.17 11.62
C THR A 69 23.01 12.68 11.90
N GLU A 70 23.43 12.25 13.09
CA GLU A 70 23.44 10.85 13.50
C GLU A 70 22.01 10.36 13.79
N LEU A 71 21.22 11.15 14.50
CA LEU A 71 19.80 10.86 14.75
C LEU A 71 18.98 10.79 13.45
N SER A 72 19.26 11.68 12.49
CA SER A 72 18.64 11.63 11.15
C SER A 72 19.00 10.35 10.40
N LYS A 73 20.26 9.89 10.47
CA LYS A 73 20.69 8.62 9.86
C LYS A 73 19.96 7.43 10.48
N LEU A 74 19.88 7.38 11.81
CA LEU A 74 19.14 6.33 12.53
C LEU A 74 17.66 6.30 12.15
N MET A 75 17.04 7.46 11.94
CA MET A 75 15.66 7.56 11.48
C MET A 75 15.50 6.97 10.08
N ILE A 76 16.36 7.37 9.13
CA ILE A 76 16.35 6.84 7.76
C ILE A 76 16.59 5.33 7.75
N GLU A 77 17.50 4.82 8.57
CA GLU A 77 17.81 3.39 8.67
C GLU A 77 16.64 2.58 9.23
N SER A 78 15.96 3.10 10.26
CA SER A 78 14.73 2.51 10.80
C SER A 78 13.62 2.46 9.74
N GLU A 79 13.42 3.55 8.98
CA GLU A 79 12.43 3.58 7.89
C GLU A 79 12.79 2.63 6.76
N THR A 80 14.07 2.59 6.38
CA THR A 80 14.59 1.67 5.35
C THR A 80 14.36 0.22 5.78
N SER A 81 14.64 -0.12 7.03
CA SER A 81 14.44 -1.47 7.58
C SER A 81 12.96 -1.87 7.54
N LYS A 82 12.04 -0.96 7.85
CA LYS A 82 10.60 -1.20 7.71
C LYS A 82 10.20 -1.47 6.25
N ILE A 83 10.69 -0.65 5.32
CA ILE A 83 10.42 -0.83 3.89
C ILE A 83 10.96 -2.17 3.39
N VAL A 84 12.15 -2.58 3.83
CA VAL A 84 12.73 -3.88 3.49
C VAL A 84 11.85 -5.02 4.01
N GLN A 85 11.46 -5.00 5.29
CA GLN A 85 10.57 -6.02 5.87
C GLN A 85 9.21 -6.10 5.17
N ILE A 86 8.64 -4.95 4.80
CA ILE A 86 7.39 -4.90 4.02
C ILE A 86 7.60 -5.54 2.64
N ASN A 87 8.68 -5.19 1.95
CA ASN A 87 8.99 -5.79 0.64
C ASN A 87 9.24 -7.29 0.73
N ASP A 88 9.94 -7.76 1.76
CA ASP A 88 10.20 -9.18 1.98
C ASP A 88 8.90 -9.93 2.27
N THR A 89 8.00 -9.33 3.05
CA THR A 89 6.66 -9.90 3.31
C THR A 89 5.85 -9.97 2.02
N ILE A 90 5.82 -8.90 1.22
CA ILE A 90 5.12 -8.88 -0.08
C ILE A 90 5.71 -9.94 -1.03
N ARG A 91 7.04 -10.07 -1.09
CA ARG A 91 7.71 -11.09 -1.91
C ARG A 91 7.37 -12.50 -1.44
N ALA A 92 7.36 -12.74 -0.13
CA ALA A 92 6.96 -14.01 0.44
C ALA A 92 5.49 -14.33 0.11
N GLU A 93 4.59 -13.36 0.21
CA GLU A 93 3.17 -13.51 -0.17
C GLU A 93 3.01 -13.81 -1.67
N LEU A 94 3.77 -13.14 -2.54
CA LEU A 94 3.76 -13.41 -3.98
C LEU A 94 4.36 -14.77 -4.33
N ALA A 95 5.36 -15.23 -3.57
CA ALA A 95 5.98 -16.55 -3.72
C ALA A 95 5.05 -17.69 -3.28
N ILE A 96 4.13 -17.43 -2.35
CA ILE A 96 3.00 -18.32 -2.04
C ILE A 96 2.02 -18.21 -3.21
N GLY A 97 2.38 -18.87 -4.31
CA GLY A 97 1.61 -18.94 -5.54
C GLY A 97 0.33 -19.72 -5.33
N ASP A 98 -0.67 -19.09 -4.72
CA ASP A 98 -2.00 -19.66 -4.58
C ASP A 98 -2.60 -19.84 -5.97
N LYS A 99 -2.56 -21.09 -6.44
CA LYS A 99 -3.09 -21.52 -7.73
C LYS A 99 -4.55 -21.11 -7.88
N PHE A 100 -5.35 -21.18 -6.80
CA PHE A 100 -6.75 -20.79 -6.87
C PHE A 100 -6.93 -19.30 -7.20
N LYS A 101 -6.15 -18.43 -6.53
CA LYS A 101 -6.15 -16.97 -6.74
C LYS A 101 -5.64 -16.56 -8.13
N SER A 102 -4.76 -17.35 -8.73
CA SER A 102 -4.24 -17.08 -10.08
C SER A 102 -5.16 -17.60 -11.19
N TYR A 103 -5.89 -18.69 -10.98
CA TYR A 103 -6.76 -19.28 -12.00
C TYR A 103 -8.15 -18.67 -12.11
N TRP A 104 -8.69 -18.04 -11.06
CA TRP A 104 -10.06 -17.48 -11.13
C TRP A 104 -10.18 -16.35 -12.17
N ARG A 105 -9.15 -15.49 -12.31
CA ARG A 105 -9.16 -14.37 -13.28
C ARG A 105 -9.27 -14.88 -14.73
N PRO A 106 -8.41 -15.83 -15.18
CA PRO A 106 -8.58 -16.48 -16.48
C PRO A 106 -9.89 -17.28 -16.62
N LEU A 107 -10.29 -18.01 -15.57
CA LEU A 107 -11.51 -18.82 -15.59
C LEU A 107 -12.74 -17.99 -15.90
N PHE A 108 -12.88 -16.81 -15.28
CA PHE A 108 -13.97 -15.89 -15.56
C PHE A 108 -14.04 -15.53 -17.06
N GLY A 109 -12.89 -15.26 -17.68
CA GLY A 109 -12.82 -14.97 -19.11
C GLY A 109 -13.25 -16.13 -20.00
N TYR A 110 -12.80 -17.35 -19.69
CA TYR A 110 -13.21 -18.55 -20.44
C TYR A 110 -14.70 -18.84 -20.31
N VAL A 111 -15.24 -18.75 -19.09
CA VAL A 111 -16.69 -18.96 -18.85
C VAL A 111 -17.49 -17.91 -19.61
N MET A 112 -17.08 -16.63 -19.59
CA MET A 112 -17.75 -15.55 -20.31
C MET A 112 -17.73 -15.74 -21.82
N ALA A 113 -16.59 -16.14 -22.38
CA ALA A 113 -16.47 -16.43 -23.80
C ALA A 113 -17.36 -17.61 -24.21
N LEU A 114 -17.41 -18.67 -23.38
CA LEU A 114 -18.24 -19.84 -23.62
C LEU A 114 -19.73 -19.49 -23.56
N THR A 115 -20.18 -18.75 -22.55
CA THR A 115 -21.59 -18.36 -22.42
C THR A 115 -22.02 -17.43 -23.55
N TRP A 116 -21.17 -16.47 -23.93
CA TRP A 116 -21.45 -15.57 -25.06
C TRP A 116 -21.54 -16.35 -26.37
N GLY A 117 -20.59 -17.25 -26.62
CA GLY A 117 -20.60 -18.13 -27.79
C GLY A 117 -21.85 -18.99 -27.87
N ALA A 118 -22.25 -19.62 -26.75
CA ALA A 118 -23.47 -20.43 -26.68
C ALA A 118 -24.74 -19.61 -26.97
N VAL A 119 -24.86 -18.41 -26.38
CA VAL A 119 -25.99 -17.51 -26.62
C VAL A 119 -26.06 -17.08 -28.08
N MET A 120 -24.92 -16.70 -28.68
CA MET A 120 -24.88 -16.27 -30.08
C MET A 120 -25.21 -17.42 -31.03
N LEU A 121 -24.66 -18.62 -30.81
CA LEU A 121 -24.98 -19.81 -31.60
C LEU A 121 -26.47 -20.17 -31.49
N SER A 122 -27.03 -20.14 -30.28
CA SER A 122 -28.45 -20.38 -30.05
C SER A 122 -29.32 -19.35 -30.77
N ALA A 123 -28.96 -18.07 -30.70
CA ALA A 123 -29.70 -17.00 -31.36
C ALA A 123 -29.64 -17.13 -32.89
N THR A 124 -28.45 -17.39 -33.45
CA THR A 124 -28.29 -17.63 -34.89
C THR A 124 -29.13 -18.83 -35.34
N TYR A 125 -29.10 -19.94 -34.60
CA TYR A 125 -29.92 -21.11 -34.90
C TYR A 125 -31.41 -20.77 -34.91
N GLN A 126 -31.90 -20.07 -33.88
CA GLN A 126 -33.31 -19.72 -33.77
C GLN A 126 -33.77 -18.81 -34.91
N ILE A 127 -32.94 -17.84 -35.31
CA ILE A 127 -33.25 -16.90 -36.40
C ILE A 127 -33.31 -17.61 -37.76
N LEU A 128 -32.39 -18.54 -38.03
CA LEU A 128 -32.28 -19.21 -39.33
C LEU A 128 -33.26 -20.38 -39.50
N PHE A 129 -33.45 -21.17 -38.46
CA PHE A 129 -34.20 -22.43 -38.55
C PHE A 129 -35.59 -22.38 -37.89
N VAL A 130 -35.87 -21.38 -37.06
CA VAL A 130 -37.19 -21.21 -36.42
C VAL A 130 -37.68 -19.75 -36.57
N PRO A 131 -38.00 -19.31 -37.80
CA PRO A 131 -38.32 -17.90 -38.08
C PRO A 131 -39.48 -17.34 -37.24
N ALA A 132 -40.42 -18.21 -36.84
CA ALA A 132 -41.54 -17.86 -35.96
C ALA A 132 -41.10 -17.28 -34.61
N LEU A 133 -39.89 -17.62 -34.12
CA LEU A 133 -39.33 -17.13 -32.86
C LEU A 133 -38.26 -16.04 -33.06
N ALA A 134 -37.96 -15.64 -34.29
CA ALA A 134 -36.88 -14.69 -34.58
C ALA A 134 -37.08 -13.35 -33.87
N ALA A 135 -38.29 -12.78 -33.95
CA ALA A 135 -38.62 -11.51 -33.29
C ALA A 135 -38.50 -11.61 -31.76
N ALA A 136 -38.96 -12.70 -31.15
CA ALA A 136 -38.84 -12.94 -29.71
C ALA A 136 -37.36 -13.06 -29.29
N THR A 137 -36.55 -13.75 -30.09
CA THR A 137 -35.11 -13.93 -29.85
C THR A 137 -34.37 -12.60 -29.92
N ILE A 138 -34.63 -11.78 -30.93
CA ILE A 138 -34.01 -10.45 -31.08
C ILE A 138 -34.36 -9.55 -29.88
N ASN A 139 -35.63 -9.55 -29.46
CA ASN A 139 -36.05 -8.79 -28.28
C ASN A 139 -35.37 -9.29 -26.99
N ALA A 140 -35.25 -10.61 -26.80
CA ALA A 140 -34.56 -11.20 -25.66
C ALA A 140 -33.07 -10.82 -25.62
N LEU A 141 -32.38 -10.83 -26.77
CA LEU A 141 -31.00 -10.35 -26.87
C LEU A 141 -30.89 -8.88 -26.44
N GLY A 142 -31.84 -8.04 -26.85
CA GLY A 142 -31.92 -6.63 -26.43
C GLY A 142 -32.00 -6.49 -24.91
N GLN A 143 -32.83 -7.29 -24.24
CA GLN A 143 -32.98 -7.28 -22.77
C GLN A 143 -31.72 -7.72 -22.03
N LEU A 144 -30.92 -8.63 -22.63
CA LEU A 144 -29.67 -9.10 -22.04
C LEU A 144 -28.52 -8.08 -22.15
N THR A 145 -28.66 -7.03 -22.97
CA THR A 145 -27.60 -6.03 -23.22
C THR A 145 -27.03 -5.44 -21.93
N GLY A 146 -27.89 -5.12 -20.95
CA GLY A 146 -27.45 -4.54 -19.68
C GLY A 146 -26.55 -5.49 -18.87
N LEU A 147 -26.95 -6.75 -18.75
CA LEU A 147 -26.17 -7.78 -18.06
C LEU A 147 -24.80 -7.98 -18.72
N TRP A 148 -24.79 -8.06 -20.06
CA TRP A 148 -23.56 -8.25 -20.82
C TRP A 148 -22.63 -7.05 -20.79
N SER A 149 -23.17 -5.83 -20.77
CA SER A 149 -22.38 -4.61 -20.66
C SER A 149 -21.55 -4.61 -19.37
N VAL A 150 -22.17 -5.01 -18.25
CA VAL A 150 -21.47 -5.15 -16.96
C VAL A 150 -20.42 -6.26 -17.01
N GLY A 151 -20.79 -7.45 -17.52
CA GLY A 151 -19.88 -8.59 -17.61
C GLY A 151 -18.64 -8.32 -18.48
N LEU A 152 -18.82 -7.68 -19.63
CA LEU A 152 -17.73 -7.31 -20.54
C LEU A 152 -16.89 -6.16 -20.00
N ALA A 153 -17.47 -5.21 -19.26
CA ALA A 153 -16.70 -4.17 -18.56
C ALA A 153 -15.74 -4.78 -17.52
N VAL A 154 -16.23 -5.73 -16.71
CA VAL A 154 -15.40 -6.45 -15.73
C VAL A 154 -14.30 -7.26 -16.44
N LEU A 155 -14.64 -7.93 -17.55
CA LEU A 155 -13.65 -8.64 -18.37
C LEU A 155 -12.58 -7.67 -18.90
N GLY A 156 -12.98 -6.50 -19.40
CA GLY A 156 -12.08 -5.47 -19.91
C GLY A 156 -11.08 -4.99 -18.85
N ILE A 157 -11.56 -4.71 -17.63
CA ILE A 157 -10.70 -4.33 -16.49
C ILE A 157 -9.73 -5.46 -16.15
N ASN A 158 -10.19 -6.72 -16.15
CA ASN A 158 -9.34 -7.88 -15.86
C ASN A 158 -8.22 -8.04 -16.90
N VAL A 159 -8.54 -7.92 -18.20
CA VAL A 159 -7.56 -7.99 -19.29
C VAL A 159 -6.55 -6.84 -19.21
N TRP A 160 -7.02 -5.62 -18.92
CA TRP A 160 -6.14 -4.46 -18.75
C TRP A 160 -5.18 -4.68 -17.59
N LYS A 161 -5.69 -5.05 -16.41
CA LYS A 161 -4.85 -5.31 -15.23
C LYS A 161 -3.90 -6.48 -15.41
N ARG A 162 -4.29 -7.53 -16.12
CA ARG A 162 -3.37 -8.63 -16.45
C ARG A 162 -2.25 -8.19 -17.38
N SER A 163 -2.49 -7.20 -18.24
CA SER A 163 -1.46 -6.64 -19.10
C SER A 163 -0.49 -5.76 -18.30
N ASP A 164 -1.02 -4.96 -17.37
CA ASP A 164 -0.30 -4.16 -16.36
C ASP A 164 0.61 -5.05 -15.47
N ASP A 165 0.09 -6.19 -15.02
CA ASP A 165 0.86 -7.16 -14.22
C ASP A 165 2.07 -7.70 -15.02
N LYS A 166 1.93 -7.89 -16.35
CA LYS A 166 3.02 -8.38 -17.23
C LYS A 166 4.08 -7.32 -17.48
N THR A 167 3.69 -6.06 -17.71
CA THR A 167 4.62 -4.94 -17.93
C THR A 167 5.45 -4.66 -16.69
N VAL A 168 4.80 -4.67 -15.50
CA VAL A 168 5.50 -4.57 -14.21
C VAL A 168 6.47 -5.74 -14.02
N ALA A 169 6.06 -6.98 -14.33
CA ALA A 169 6.95 -8.14 -14.24
C ALA A 169 8.16 -8.07 -15.19
N LEU A 170 8.01 -7.40 -16.33
CA LEU A 170 9.11 -7.14 -17.29
C LEU A 170 9.99 -5.94 -16.89
N GLY A 171 9.71 -5.27 -15.77
CA GLY A 171 10.44 -4.08 -15.34
C GLY A 171 10.17 -2.85 -16.21
N ILE A 172 9.18 -2.90 -17.09
CA ILE A 172 8.79 -1.78 -17.95
C ILE A 172 7.97 -0.83 -17.08
N LYS A 173 8.54 0.33 -16.75
CA LYS A 173 7.85 1.37 -15.99
C LYS A 173 6.73 1.92 -16.86
N GLN A 174 5.50 1.58 -16.52
CA GLN A 174 4.32 2.04 -17.24
C GLN A 174 4.15 3.54 -16.99
N GLU A 175 4.36 4.34 -18.03
CA GLU A 175 4.11 5.77 -17.96
C GLU A 175 2.61 5.99 -17.76
N SER A 176 2.23 6.30 -16.53
CA SER A 176 0.85 6.68 -16.25
C SER A 176 0.54 7.98 -17.01
N ILE A 177 -0.64 8.04 -17.61
CA ILE A 177 -1.09 9.21 -18.37
C ILE A 177 -1.27 10.42 -17.44
N LEU A 178 -1.53 10.17 -16.15
CA LEU A 178 -1.69 11.21 -15.13
C LEU A 178 -0.42 12.04 -14.88
N PRO A 179 0.77 11.46 -14.67
CA PRO A 179 2.00 12.22 -14.61
C PRO A 179 2.36 12.90 -15.94
N ALA A 180 2.05 12.32 -17.09
CA ALA A 180 2.24 12.99 -18.39
C ALA A 180 1.36 14.24 -18.52
N ILE A 181 0.09 14.15 -18.12
CA ILE A 181 -0.84 15.28 -18.07
C ILE A 181 -0.38 16.29 -17.00
N ALA A 182 0.02 15.84 -15.82
CA ALA A 182 0.49 16.71 -14.74
C ALA A 182 1.79 17.43 -15.11
N ALA A 183 2.73 16.79 -15.81
CA ALA A 183 3.94 17.42 -16.32
C ALA A 183 3.62 18.48 -17.37
N ARG A 184 2.64 18.19 -18.25
CA ARG A 184 2.17 19.15 -19.26
C ARG A 184 1.45 20.34 -18.65
N ILE A 185 0.68 20.14 -17.58
CA ILE A 185 0.01 21.21 -16.81
C ILE A 185 1.03 22.03 -16.01
N ARG A 186 2.08 21.41 -15.47
CA ARG A 186 3.15 22.11 -14.72
C ARG A 186 4.18 22.80 -15.62
N GLY A 187 4.09 22.66 -16.95
CA GLY A 187 5.05 23.24 -17.89
C GLY A 187 6.45 22.63 -17.82
N THR A 188 6.56 21.40 -17.31
CA THR A 188 7.84 20.68 -17.13
C THR A 188 8.03 19.55 -18.13
N GLY A 189 7.27 19.55 -19.24
CA GLY A 189 7.31 18.54 -20.29
C GLY A 189 7.34 19.16 -21.68
#